data_AF-A0AAE0H9F5-F1
#
_entry.id   AF-A0AAE0H9F5-F1
#
_cell.length_a   1.000
_cell.length_b   1.000
_cell.length_c   1.000
_cell.angle_alpha   90.00
_cell.angle_beta   90.00
_cell.angle_gamma   90.00
#
_symmetry.space_group_name_H-M   'P 1'
#
loop_
_entity.id
_entity.type
_entity.pdbx_description
1 polymer ?
#
loop_
_entity_poly.entity_id
_entity_poly.type
_entity_poly.pdbx_seq_one_letter_code
_entity_poly.pdbx_strand_id
1 'polypeptide(L)'
;MPPIGGVANGAMVLRDISVVQMSFEALSTVLRSKIQSTTNLDRLFSPSSPSSKTLDWFIGFSSIVGTTGNPGQAAYSAGNVFIKTLIRRRRARGLPGSTIDICRVLGVGYVEREQSAAGRLTREQQARLATRSGSLAMSEADLHQLFAEAVVSGRPASGLDPELISGMAPITTDQAKDAFWAINPKFGLLIREKDAAAAGRDRAGGGKGGGVPLRQLLEAAKTMEDVSVILTGALKTKLQALMFLPEGDPLSETTPLVDMGVDSLVGVEMRSWFLQELGVDVPVMKILGGASISDLAEGVMQNLPSEIKSRIEGGDDTAKDTEKDTAKEPAGELVTQPSTA
;
A
#
# COMPACT_ATOMS: atom_id res chain seq x y z
N MET A 1 3.72 21.39 38.25
CA MET A 1 3.88 20.68 36.96
C MET A 1 5.15 21.14 36.29
N PRO A 2 5.86 20.28 35.53
CA PRO A 2 7.03 20.69 34.77
C PRO A 2 6.67 21.71 33.68
N PRO A 3 7.66 22.47 33.17
CA PRO A 3 7.46 23.34 32.00
C PRO A 3 6.99 22.56 30.77
N ILE A 4 6.22 23.23 29.90
CA ILE A 4 5.80 22.65 28.63
C ILE A 4 7.01 22.59 27.69
N GLY A 5 7.42 21.38 27.28
CA GLY A 5 8.54 21.14 26.37
C GLY A 5 8.15 21.13 24.89
N GLY A 6 6.88 20.91 24.56
CA GLY A 6 6.44 20.89 23.16
C GLY A 6 4.93 21.01 22.99
N VAL A 7 4.52 21.36 21.78
CA VAL A 7 3.12 21.58 21.42
C VAL A 7 2.80 20.89 20.10
N ALA A 8 1.73 20.10 20.08
CA ALA A 8 1.15 19.52 18.87
C ALA A 8 -0.29 20.03 18.71
N ASN A 9 -0.56 20.84 17.70
CA ASN A 9 -1.90 21.34 17.45
C ASN A 9 -2.68 20.42 16.50
N GLY A 10 -3.43 19.49 17.08
CA GLY A 10 -4.34 18.56 16.40
C GLY A 10 -5.78 19.04 16.25
N ALA A 11 -6.10 20.29 16.61
CA ALA A 11 -7.47 20.79 16.59
C ALA A 11 -8.07 20.76 15.17
N MET A 12 -9.25 20.16 15.06
CA MET A 12 -9.88 19.91 13.77
C MET A 12 -11.40 19.89 13.89
N VAL A 13 -12.05 20.59 12.96
CA VAL A 13 -13.48 20.41 12.64
C VAL A 13 -13.58 20.24 11.13
N LEU A 14 -14.36 19.25 10.69
CA LEU A 14 -14.62 18.98 9.28
C LEU A 14 -16.08 19.27 8.94
N ARG A 15 -16.27 19.90 7.79
CA ARG A 15 -17.56 20.20 7.15
C ARG A 15 -17.36 20.09 5.65
N ASP A 16 -17.56 18.89 5.12
CA ASP A 16 -17.35 18.62 3.70
C ASP A 16 -18.53 19.19 2.91
N ILE A 17 -18.29 20.29 2.20
CA ILE A 17 -19.30 21.03 1.43
C ILE A 17 -18.66 21.73 0.24
N SER A 18 -19.38 21.73 -0.89
CA SER A 18 -18.93 22.48 -2.07
C SER A 18 -18.81 23.97 -1.76
N VAL A 19 -17.88 24.67 -2.41
CA VAL A 19 -17.70 26.12 -2.22
C VAL A 19 -19.00 26.89 -2.50
N VAL A 20 -19.76 26.44 -3.50
CA VAL A 20 -21.04 27.07 -3.92
C VAL A 20 -22.11 27.00 -2.83
N GLN A 21 -22.14 25.91 -2.06
CA GLN A 21 -23.14 25.69 -1.00
C GLN A 21 -22.63 26.08 0.40
N MET A 22 -21.36 26.46 0.52
CA MET A 22 -20.72 26.70 1.81
C MET A 22 -21.26 27.98 2.45
N SER A 23 -21.92 27.84 3.60
CA SER A 23 -22.31 29.00 4.41
C SER A 23 -21.09 29.63 5.08
N PHE A 24 -21.19 30.93 5.39
CA PHE A 24 -20.16 31.63 6.15
C PHE A 24 -19.92 31.01 7.54
N GLU A 25 -20.98 30.49 8.18
CA GLU A 25 -20.89 29.80 9.47
C GLU A 25 -20.08 28.51 9.37
N ALA A 26 -20.34 27.68 8.35
CA ALA A 26 -19.59 26.45 8.11
C ALA A 26 -18.11 26.74 7.84
N LEU A 27 -17.82 27.72 6.97
CA LEU A 27 -16.47 28.21 6.70
C LEU A 27 -15.77 28.66 7.98
N SER A 28 -16.42 29.55 8.74
CA SER A 28 -15.88 30.14 9.97
C SER A 28 -15.60 29.08 11.03
N THR A 29 -16.47 28.08 11.16
CA THR A 29 -16.32 26.99 12.12
C THR A 29 -15.07 26.15 11.84
N VAL A 30 -14.91 25.72 10.59
CA VAL A 30 -13.74 24.93 10.16
C VAL A 30 -12.46 25.75 10.32
N LEU A 31 -12.43 26.98 9.81
CA LEU A 31 -11.24 27.83 9.86
C LEU A 31 -10.86 28.20 11.30
N ARG A 32 -11.82 28.56 12.16
CA ARG A 32 -11.53 28.95 13.55
C ARG A 32 -10.81 27.84 14.30
N SER A 33 -11.19 26.57 14.07
CA SER A 33 -10.57 25.42 14.73
C SER A 33 -9.06 25.31 14.48
N LYS A 34 -8.58 25.72 13.30
CA LYS A 34 -7.15 25.68 12.91
C LYS A 34 -6.45 27.03 13.04
N ILE A 35 -7.08 28.12 12.62
CA ILE A 35 -6.49 29.45 12.61
C ILE A 35 -6.33 29.98 14.04
N GLN A 36 -7.44 30.01 14.80
CA GLN A 36 -7.43 30.62 16.13
C GLN A 36 -6.56 29.83 17.10
N SER A 37 -6.67 28.49 17.07
CA SER A 37 -5.87 27.61 17.92
C SER A 37 -4.37 27.80 17.67
N THR A 38 -3.93 27.72 16.41
CA THR A 38 -2.51 27.84 16.06
C THR A 38 -1.98 29.24 16.35
N THR A 39 -2.77 30.28 16.08
CA THR A 39 -2.39 31.68 16.38
C THR A 39 -2.23 31.91 17.88
N ASN A 40 -3.14 31.37 18.69
CA ASN A 40 -3.07 31.49 20.15
C ASN A 40 -1.84 30.76 20.72
N LEU A 41 -1.59 29.54 20.26
CA LEU A 41 -0.42 28.75 20.67
C LEU A 41 0.89 29.44 20.26
N ASP A 42 0.99 29.93 19.03
CA ASP A 42 2.18 30.65 18.55
C ASP A 42 2.46 31.91 19.38
N ARG A 43 1.41 32.68 19.70
CA ARG A 43 1.52 33.87 20.55
C ARG A 43 1.97 33.52 21.97
N LEU A 44 1.37 32.48 22.55
CA LEU A 44 1.68 32.04 23.92
C LEU A 44 3.14 31.60 24.07
N PHE A 45 3.68 30.95 23.03
CA PHE A 45 5.08 30.48 22.98
C PHE A 45 5.94 31.34 22.04
N SER A 46 5.71 32.65 22.06
CA SER A 46 6.55 33.64 21.38
C SER A 46 7.58 34.24 22.35
N PRO A 47 8.71 34.79 21.87
CA PRO A 47 9.72 35.45 22.72
C PRO A 47 9.17 36.58 23.58
N SER A 48 8.12 37.27 23.12
CA SER A 48 7.49 38.38 23.83
C SER A 48 6.47 37.95 24.89
N SER A 49 6.23 36.65 25.08
CA SER A 49 5.29 36.12 26.06
C SER A 49 5.96 36.02 27.46
N PRO A 50 5.29 36.40 28.55
CA PRO A 50 5.81 36.16 29.91
C PRO A 50 5.95 34.67 30.24
N SER A 51 5.26 33.80 29.50
CA SER A 51 5.39 32.34 29.56
C SER A 51 6.45 31.78 28.59
N SER A 52 7.28 32.64 27.99
CA SER A 52 8.28 32.26 26.99
C SER A 52 9.37 31.39 27.60
N LYS A 53 9.13 30.08 27.58
CA LYS A 53 10.18 29.07 27.63
C LYS A 53 10.34 28.52 26.23
N THR A 54 11.58 28.27 25.83
CA THR A 54 11.90 27.68 24.54
C THR A 54 11.30 26.29 24.51
N LEU A 55 10.32 26.09 23.63
CA LEU A 55 9.85 24.74 23.30
C LEU A 55 10.99 23.98 22.61
N ASP A 56 11.04 22.68 22.78
CA ASP A 56 11.90 21.79 22.01
C ASP A 56 11.32 21.57 20.60
N TRP A 57 9.98 21.58 20.48
CA TRP A 57 9.27 21.39 19.22
C TRP A 57 7.86 22.03 19.24
N PHE A 58 7.39 22.41 18.06
CA PHE A 58 6.04 22.91 17.81
C PHE A 58 5.53 22.31 16.50
N ILE A 59 4.49 21.50 16.55
CA ILE A 59 3.99 20.75 15.38
C ILE A 59 2.56 21.16 15.09
N GLY A 60 2.31 21.64 13.88
CA GLY A 60 0.96 21.86 13.35
C GLY A 60 0.46 20.63 12.60
N PHE A 61 -0.66 20.04 13.04
CA PHE A 61 -1.26 18.92 12.32
C PHE A 61 -2.05 19.48 11.14
N SER A 62 -1.51 19.25 9.96
CA SER A 62 -2.08 19.62 8.68
C SER A 62 -2.54 18.34 7.97
N SER A 63 -2.92 18.46 6.71
CA SER A 63 -3.33 17.32 5.89
C SER A 63 -2.79 17.49 4.48
N ILE A 64 -2.56 16.35 3.82
CA ILE A 64 -2.24 16.28 2.39
C ILE A 64 -3.23 17.09 1.53
N VAL A 65 -4.48 17.27 1.98
CA VAL A 65 -5.51 18.11 1.34
C VAL A 65 -5.11 19.60 1.25
N GLY A 66 -4.23 20.08 2.13
CA GLY A 66 -3.62 21.42 1.99
C GLY A 66 -2.62 21.52 0.83
N THR A 67 -2.18 20.39 0.28
CA THR A 67 -1.24 20.27 -0.84
C THR A 67 -1.95 19.90 -2.13
N THR A 68 -2.74 18.82 -2.09
CA THR A 68 -3.41 18.21 -3.25
C THR A 68 -4.77 18.82 -3.54
N GLY A 69 -5.43 19.38 -2.51
CA GLY A 69 -6.86 19.65 -2.53
C GLY A 69 -7.68 18.36 -2.35
N ASN A 70 -8.98 18.54 -2.07
CA ASN A 70 -9.98 17.48 -2.07
C ASN A 70 -11.37 18.12 -2.29
N PRO A 71 -12.22 17.57 -3.18
CA PRO A 71 -13.57 18.08 -3.36
C PRO A 71 -14.35 18.15 -2.04
N GLY A 72 -15.08 19.25 -1.84
CA GLY A 72 -15.83 19.50 -0.59
C GLY A 72 -15.00 20.02 0.58
N GLN A 73 -13.67 20.07 0.49
CA GLN A 73 -12.80 20.40 1.63
C GLN A 73 -12.07 21.74 1.48
N ALA A 74 -12.68 22.72 0.80
CA ALA A 74 -12.05 24.02 0.56
C ALA A 74 -11.67 24.76 1.86
N ALA A 75 -12.59 24.83 2.84
CA ALA A 75 -12.33 25.45 4.14
C ALA A 75 -11.24 24.71 4.92
N TYR A 76 -11.23 23.37 4.87
CA TYR A 76 -10.24 22.54 5.53
C TYR A 76 -8.85 22.72 4.91
N SER A 77 -8.77 22.70 3.58
CA SER A 77 -7.55 22.98 2.81
C SER A 77 -6.98 24.37 3.18
N ALA A 78 -7.82 25.41 3.19
CA ALA A 78 -7.41 26.75 3.59
C ALA A 78 -6.88 26.83 5.03
N GLY A 79 -7.54 26.15 5.98
CA GLY A 79 -7.08 26.06 7.37
C GLY A 79 -5.72 25.36 7.50
N ASN A 80 -5.48 24.29 6.73
CA ASN A 80 -4.19 23.60 6.69
C ASN A 80 -3.07 24.46 6.09
N VAL A 81 -3.34 25.16 4.98
CA VAL A 81 -2.37 26.09 4.37
C VAL A 81 -2.03 27.26 5.30
N PHE A 82 -2.99 27.73 6.11
CA PHE A 82 -2.71 28.73 7.15
C PHE A 82 -1.70 28.21 8.18
N ILE A 83 -1.86 26.97 8.67
CA ILE A 83 -0.93 26.36 9.64
C ILE A 83 0.48 26.32 9.05
N LYS A 84 0.64 25.86 7.80
CA LYS A 84 1.93 25.81 7.09
C LYS A 84 2.61 27.19 7.03
N THR A 85 1.84 28.21 6.66
CA THR A 85 2.33 29.58 6.55
C THR A 85 2.74 30.14 7.90
N LEU A 86 1.95 29.90 8.94
CA LEU A 86 2.27 30.31 10.31
C LEU A 86 3.54 29.62 10.81
N ILE A 87 3.73 28.33 10.55
CA ILE A 87 4.94 27.59 10.91
C ILE A 87 6.17 28.15 10.19
N ARG A 88 6.09 28.46 8.89
CA ARG A 88 7.18 29.13 8.17
C ARG A 88 7.54 30.47 8.82
N ARG A 89 6.53 31.27 9.18
CA ARG A 89 6.74 32.55 9.91
C ARG A 89 7.32 32.34 11.32
N ARG A 90 6.94 31.27 12.01
CA ARG A 90 7.49 30.88 13.31
C ARG A 90 8.97 30.53 13.18
N ARG A 91 9.36 29.72 12.19
CA ARG A 91 10.75 29.40 11.90
C ARG A 91 11.59 30.60 11.49
N ALA A 92 11.03 31.53 10.71
CA ALA A 92 11.71 32.78 10.35
C ALA A 92 12.06 33.65 11.57
N ARG A 93 11.38 33.45 12.72
CA ARG A 93 11.72 34.08 14.01
C ARG A 93 12.70 33.26 14.86
N GLY A 94 13.30 32.20 14.30
CA GLY A 94 14.23 31.33 15.01
C GLY A 94 13.57 30.41 16.04
N LEU A 95 12.25 30.21 15.95
CA LEU A 95 11.50 29.35 16.87
C LEU A 95 11.25 27.97 16.24
N PRO A 96 11.24 26.88 17.03
CA PRO A 96 10.88 25.56 16.52
C PRO A 96 9.49 25.55 15.91
N GLY A 97 9.35 24.84 14.80
CA GLY A 97 8.10 24.77 14.06
C GLY A 97 8.18 23.81 12.88
N SER A 98 7.25 22.85 12.82
CA SER A 98 7.04 21.96 11.66
C SER A 98 5.55 21.71 11.44
N THR A 99 5.21 21.26 10.23
CA THR A 99 3.88 20.76 9.89
C THR A 99 3.98 19.35 9.38
N ILE A 100 3.04 18.51 9.80
CA ILE A 100 2.82 17.19 9.24
C ILE A 100 1.55 17.21 8.41
N ASP A 101 1.68 16.99 7.11
CA ASP A 101 0.58 16.84 6.17
C ASP A 101 0.17 15.37 6.17
N ILE A 102 -0.78 15.06 7.05
CA ILE A 102 -1.25 13.70 7.29
C ILE A 102 -2.18 13.27 6.14
N CYS A 103 -1.89 12.13 5.53
CA CYS A 103 -2.78 11.46 4.60
C CYS A 103 -3.84 10.61 5.33
N ARG A 104 -4.50 9.67 4.64
CA ARG A 104 -5.47 8.80 5.30
C ARG A 104 -4.75 7.86 6.27
N VAL A 105 -5.04 7.96 7.57
CA VAL A 105 -4.53 7.04 8.58
C VAL A 105 -5.47 5.85 8.70
N LEU A 106 -4.93 4.63 8.65
CA LEU A 106 -5.67 3.38 8.86
C LEU A 106 -5.74 3.05 10.35
N GLY A 107 -6.87 2.51 10.82
CA GLY A 107 -7.02 1.98 12.17
C GLY A 107 -7.21 3.02 13.29
N VAL A 108 -6.86 4.29 13.08
CA VAL A 108 -7.04 5.37 14.06
C VAL A 108 -7.42 6.70 13.39
N GLY A 109 -8.07 7.60 14.14
CA GLY A 109 -8.33 8.98 13.71
C GLY A 109 -9.75 9.25 13.19
N TYR A 110 -9.92 10.38 12.50
CA TYR A 110 -11.24 10.87 12.08
C TYR A 110 -11.95 9.93 11.11
N VAL A 111 -11.20 9.38 10.13
CA VAL A 111 -11.76 8.52 9.08
C VAL A 111 -12.36 7.24 9.66
N GLU A 112 -11.69 6.59 10.62
CA GLU A 112 -12.22 5.40 11.30
C GLU A 112 -13.45 5.72 12.16
N ARG A 113 -13.43 6.86 12.88
CA ARG A 113 -14.55 7.30 13.73
C ARG A 113 -15.78 7.67 12.92
N GLU A 114 -15.62 8.38 11.80
CA GLU A 114 -16.74 8.73 10.92
C GLU A 114 -17.20 7.56 10.06
N GLN A 115 -16.34 6.64 9.64
CA GLN A 115 -16.79 5.40 8.99
C GLN A 115 -17.59 4.50 9.93
N SER A 116 -17.29 4.57 11.23
CA SER A 116 -18.09 3.93 12.28
C SER A 116 -19.42 4.66 12.56
N ALA A 117 -19.49 5.98 12.35
CA ALA A 117 -20.66 6.82 12.64
C ALA A 117 -21.61 7.06 11.45
N ALA A 118 -21.10 7.08 10.20
CA ALA A 118 -21.85 7.43 8.99
C ALA A 118 -22.54 6.22 8.30
N GLY A 119 -22.56 5.07 8.96
CA GLY A 119 -22.96 3.80 8.34
C GLY A 119 -21.83 3.22 7.48
N ARG A 120 -21.68 1.89 7.54
CA ARG A 120 -20.65 1.16 6.80
C ARG A 120 -20.81 1.41 5.30
N LEU A 121 -19.95 2.27 4.73
CA LEU A 121 -19.68 2.29 3.29
C LEU A 121 -19.34 0.86 2.85
N THR A 122 -19.81 0.46 1.67
CA THR A 122 -19.44 -0.86 1.14
C THR A 122 -17.93 -0.90 0.87
N ARG A 123 -17.32 -2.10 0.91
CA ARG A 123 -15.88 -2.26 0.59
C ARG A 123 -15.53 -1.67 -0.77
N GLU A 124 -16.44 -1.75 -1.75
CA GLU A 124 -16.26 -1.13 -3.06
C GLU A 124 -16.27 0.40 -3.03
N GLN A 125 -17.15 1.00 -2.23
CA GLN A 125 -17.18 2.45 -2.05
C GLN A 125 -15.92 2.94 -1.33
N GLN A 126 -15.43 2.20 -0.33
CA GLN A 126 -14.16 2.48 0.34
C GLN A 126 -12.98 2.36 -0.61
N ALA A 127 -12.91 1.29 -1.41
CA ALA A 127 -11.87 1.10 -2.41
C ALA A 127 -11.87 2.23 -3.44
N ARG A 128 -13.05 2.65 -3.94
CA ARG A 128 -13.20 3.78 -4.87
C ARG A 128 -12.78 5.12 -4.27
N LEU A 129 -13.08 5.38 -3.00
CA LEU A 129 -12.60 6.58 -2.30
C LEU A 129 -11.07 6.54 -2.08
N ALA A 130 -10.53 5.35 -1.83
CA ALA A 130 -9.10 5.14 -1.70
C ALA A 130 -8.36 5.44 -3.02
N THR A 131 -8.83 4.91 -4.14
CA THR A 131 -8.26 5.20 -5.48
C THR A 131 -8.45 6.66 -5.88
N ARG A 132 -9.61 7.27 -5.64
CA ARG A 132 -9.88 8.67 -6.03
C ARG A 132 -9.01 9.71 -5.32
N SER A 133 -8.60 9.42 -4.09
CA SER A 133 -7.67 10.29 -3.37
C SER A 133 -6.28 10.30 -4.02
N GLY A 134 -5.93 9.26 -4.78
CA GLY A 134 -4.58 9.04 -5.32
C GLY A 134 -3.48 9.04 -4.25
N SER A 135 -3.84 8.88 -2.97
CA SER A 135 -2.92 8.98 -1.84
C SER A 135 -2.76 7.63 -1.18
N LEU A 136 -1.53 7.30 -0.78
CA LEU A 136 -1.28 6.13 0.06
C LEU A 136 -1.87 6.35 1.44
N ALA A 137 -2.40 5.27 2.00
CA ALA A 137 -2.77 5.26 3.39
C ALA A 137 -1.53 5.07 4.27
N MET A 138 -1.64 5.47 5.53
CA MET A 138 -0.56 5.44 6.51
C MET A 138 -0.98 4.62 7.72
N SER A 139 -0.07 3.85 8.30
CA SER A 139 -0.29 3.17 9.57
C SER A 139 -0.18 4.14 10.76
N GLU A 140 -0.59 3.72 11.95
CA GLU A 140 -0.32 4.48 13.17
C GLU A 140 1.19 4.60 13.46
N ALA A 141 1.96 3.55 13.18
CA ALA A 141 3.40 3.56 13.36
C ALA A 141 4.09 4.59 12.45
N ASP A 142 3.67 4.67 11.18
CA ASP A 142 4.16 5.68 10.25
C ASP A 142 3.77 7.10 10.68
N LEU A 143 2.61 7.29 11.31
CA LEU A 143 2.21 8.58 11.87
C LEU A 143 3.13 8.98 13.03
N HIS A 144 3.49 8.04 13.90
CA HIS A 144 4.46 8.28 14.96
C HIS A 144 5.86 8.59 14.40
N GLN A 145 6.28 7.90 13.35
CA GLN A 145 7.53 8.21 12.66
C GLN A 145 7.49 9.62 12.05
N LEU A 146 6.41 9.96 11.34
CA LEU A 146 6.21 11.29 10.77
C LEU A 146 6.24 12.39 11.84
N PHE A 147 5.67 12.12 13.01
CA PHE A 147 5.75 13.03 14.17
C PHE A 147 7.19 13.17 14.69
N ALA A 148 7.92 12.07 14.82
CA ALA A 148 9.32 12.10 15.25
C ALA A 148 10.20 12.89 14.26
N GLU A 149 10.01 12.68 12.95
CA GLU A 149 10.67 13.48 11.91
C GLU A 149 10.32 14.96 12.02
N ALA A 150 9.07 15.29 12.37
CA ALA A 150 8.64 16.68 12.56
C ALA A 150 9.32 17.35 13.76
N VAL A 151 9.60 16.60 14.84
CA VAL A 151 10.39 17.11 15.97
C VAL A 151 11.80 17.46 15.53
N VAL A 152 12.42 16.65 14.68
CA VAL A 152 13.79 16.87 14.19
C VAL A 152 13.84 18.00 13.16
N SER A 153 13.01 17.93 12.13
CA SER A 153 12.98 18.91 11.03
C SER A 153 12.56 20.31 11.49
N GLY A 154 11.70 20.37 12.51
CA GLY A 154 11.19 21.62 13.07
C GLY A 154 12.21 22.45 13.84
N ARG A 155 13.40 21.90 14.16
CA ARG A 155 14.47 22.65 14.84
C ARG A 155 15.02 23.74 13.90
N PRO A 156 15.18 25.00 14.34
CA PRO A 156 15.67 26.07 13.47
C PRO A 156 17.02 25.78 12.80
N ALA A 157 17.89 25.06 13.50
CA ALA A 157 19.23 24.69 13.04
C ALA A 157 19.28 23.37 12.24
N SER A 158 18.14 22.70 11.96
CA SER A 158 18.12 21.41 11.26
C SER A 158 18.61 21.49 9.81
N GLY A 159 18.46 22.65 9.16
CA GLY A 159 18.67 22.79 7.72
C GLY A 159 17.60 22.10 6.85
N LEU A 160 16.62 21.43 7.46
CA LEU A 160 15.55 20.68 6.78
C LEU A 160 14.33 21.56 6.51
N ASP A 161 13.49 21.15 5.55
CA ASP A 161 12.18 21.76 5.29
C ASP A 161 11.23 21.46 6.47
N PRO A 162 10.50 22.46 7.01
CA PRO A 162 9.56 22.21 8.11
C PRO A 162 8.29 21.48 7.71
N GLU A 163 8.02 21.33 6.41
CA GLU A 163 6.77 20.80 5.88
C GLU A 163 6.98 19.35 5.42
N LEU A 164 6.46 18.41 6.22
CA LEU A 164 6.55 16.98 5.95
C LEU A 164 5.23 16.52 5.35
N ILE A 165 5.26 16.05 4.10
CA ILE A 165 4.07 15.61 3.36
C ILE A 165 4.09 14.09 3.22
N SER A 166 3.05 13.46 3.72
CA SER A 166 2.87 12.00 3.67
C SER A 166 1.81 11.60 2.65
N GLY A 167 1.83 10.33 2.23
CA GLY A 167 0.82 9.75 1.35
C GLY A 167 0.91 10.12 -0.13
N MET A 168 1.92 10.89 -0.54
CA MET A 168 2.24 11.08 -1.96
C MET A 168 3.19 9.98 -2.42
N ALA A 169 2.82 9.25 -3.47
CA ALA A 169 3.69 8.27 -4.11
C ALA A 169 3.52 8.35 -5.63
N PRO A 170 4.50 7.85 -6.41
CA PRO A 170 4.33 7.71 -7.84
C PRO A 170 3.11 6.83 -8.16
N ILE A 171 2.29 7.26 -9.12
CA ILE A 171 1.14 6.52 -9.62
C ILE A 171 1.26 6.33 -11.14
N THR A 172 0.62 5.29 -11.67
CA THR A 172 0.58 5.04 -13.12
C THR A 172 -0.32 6.04 -13.85
N THR A 173 -0.19 6.14 -15.17
CA THR A 173 -1.09 6.99 -15.98
C THR A 173 -2.54 6.51 -15.87
N ASP A 174 -2.76 5.20 -15.67
CA ASP A 174 -4.09 4.65 -15.46
C ASP A 174 -4.70 5.11 -14.13
N GLN A 175 -3.94 5.00 -13.04
CA GLN A 175 -4.35 5.48 -11.71
C GLN A 175 -4.57 7.00 -11.69
N ALA A 176 -3.80 7.75 -12.49
CA ALA A 176 -3.92 9.20 -12.61
C ALA A 176 -5.28 9.65 -13.17
N LYS A 177 -6.01 8.79 -13.89
CA LYS A 177 -7.36 9.13 -14.40
C LYS A 177 -8.36 9.39 -13.28
N ASP A 178 -8.20 8.71 -12.15
CA ASP A 178 -9.12 8.79 -11.02
C ASP A 178 -8.63 9.70 -9.88
N ALA A 179 -7.34 10.05 -9.87
CA ALA A 179 -6.74 10.88 -8.82
C ALA A 179 -7.01 12.38 -9.05
N PHE A 180 -7.74 13.02 -8.13
CA PHE A 180 -8.11 14.44 -8.26
C PHE A 180 -6.92 15.40 -8.40
N TRP A 181 -5.76 15.04 -7.86
CA TRP A 181 -4.58 15.89 -7.93
C TRP A 181 -3.78 15.70 -9.22
N ALA A 182 -4.01 14.65 -10.01
CA ALA A 182 -3.22 14.34 -11.20
C ALA A 182 -3.34 15.43 -12.30
N ILE A 183 -4.45 16.17 -12.32
CA ILE A 183 -4.64 17.31 -13.23
C ILE A 183 -3.74 18.51 -12.90
N ASN A 184 -3.14 18.54 -11.71
CA ASN A 184 -2.30 19.64 -11.26
C ASN A 184 -0.86 19.42 -11.75
N PRO A 185 -0.30 20.32 -12.59
CA PRO A 185 1.02 20.13 -13.18
C PRO A 185 2.15 20.03 -12.15
N LYS A 186 1.94 20.55 -10.92
CA LYS A 186 2.90 20.41 -9.81
C LYS A 186 3.21 18.94 -9.48
N PHE A 187 2.28 18.03 -9.75
CA PHE A 187 2.43 16.61 -9.45
C PHE A 187 2.73 15.76 -10.70
N GLY A 188 2.99 16.38 -11.85
CA GLY A 188 3.27 15.64 -13.09
C GLY A 188 4.44 14.66 -12.96
N LEU A 189 5.44 14.98 -12.14
CA LEU A 189 6.59 14.09 -11.87
C LEU A 189 6.26 12.87 -11.00
N LEU A 190 5.08 12.84 -10.37
CA LEU A 190 4.55 11.69 -9.63
C LEU A 190 3.72 10.77 -10.53
N ILE A 191 3.39 11.17 -11.76
CA ILE A 191 2.75 10.28 -12.73
C ILE A 191 3.88 9.59 -13.48
N ARG A 192 4.12 8.33 -13.13
CA ARG A 192 5.18 7.51 -13.73
C ARG A 192 4.59 6.15 -14.06
N GLU A 193 4.84 5.69 -15.27
CA GLU A 193 4.71 4.27 -15.53
C GLU A 193 5.72 3.52 -14.64
N LYS A 194 5.32 2.36 -14.11
CA LYS A 194 6.25 1.42 -13.46
C LYS A 194 7.29 1.02 -14.51
N ASP A 195 8.40 1.76 -14.51
CA ASP A 195 9.63 1.56 -15.27
C ASP A 195 9.52 0.91 -16.67
N ALA A 196 9.31 1.75 -17.68
CA ALA A 196 10.01 1.60 -18.96
C ALA A 196 11.52 1.94 -18.84
N ALA A 197 11.97 2.51 -17.71
CA ALA A 197 13.34 2.96 -17.48
C ALA A 197 14.28 1.87 -16.91
N ALA A 198 13.74 0.78 -16.34
CA ALA A 198 14.52 -0.43 -16.02
C ALA A 198 14.78 -1.30 -17.27
N ALA A 199 13.95 -1.18 -18.32
CA ALA A 199 14.09 -1.95 -19.56
C ALA A 199 15.19 -1.43 -20.52
N GLY A 200 15.82 -0.29 -20.21
CA GLY A 200 16.76 0.40 -21.11
C GLY A 200 18.25 0.14 -20.86
N ARG A 201 18.64 -0.40 -19.69
CA ARG A 201 20.06 -0.65 -19.35
C ARG A 201 20.47 -2.12 -19.31
N ASP A 202 19.52 -3.05 -19.33
CA ASP A 202 19.80 -4.49 -19.30
C ASP A 202 19.67 -5.18 -20.66
N ARG A 203 19.69 -4.41 -21.77
CA ARG A 203 19.77 -4.98 -23.13
C ARG A 203 21.18 -5.39 -23.55
N ALA A 204 22.00 -5.81 -22.59
CA ALA A 204 23.26 -6.48 -22.81
C ALA A 204 23.51 -7.55 -21.73
N GLY A 205 22.61 -8.54 -21.65
CA GLY A 205 22.89 -9.84 -21.01
C GLY A 205 22.02 -10.15 -19.79
N GLY A 206 21.09 -11.09 -19.96
CA GLY A 206 20.32 -11.71 -18.85
C GLY A 206 18.83 -11.77 -19.16
N GLY A 207 18.21 -12.94 -19.03
CA GLY A 207 16.87 -13.23 -19.58
C GLY A 207 15.69 -12.73 -18.74
N LYS A 208 14.63 -12.32 -19.47
CA LYS A 208 13.20 -12.19 -19.12
C LYS A 208 12.82 -12.23 -17.62
N GLY A 209 12.58 -11.06 -17.04
CA GLY A 209 11.89 -10.85 -15.76
C GLY A 209 10.56 -10.10 -15.88
N GLY A 210 9.81 -10.28 -16.97
CA GLY A 210 8.40 -9.90 -17.02
C GLY A 210 7.58 -10.99 -16.33
N GLY A 211 7.34 -10.83 -15.03
CA GLY A 211 6.72 -11.86 -14.18
C GLY A 211 5.43 -12.42 -14.78
N VAL A 212 5.49 -13.69 -15.16
CA VAL A 212 4.33 -14.49 -15.56
C VAL A 212 3.36 -14.52 -14.35
N PRO A 213 2.04 -14.30 -14.54
CA PRO A 213 1.05 -14.37 -13.46
C PRO A 213 1.21 -15.68 -12.68
N LEU A 214 1.11 -15.65 -11.34
CA LEU A 214 1.37 -16.81 -10.48
C LEU A 214 0.52 -18.02 -10.92
N ARG A 215 -0.73 -17.77 -11.30
CA ARG A 215 -1.62 -18.80 -11.88
C ARG A 215 -1.02 -19.48 -13.11
N GLN A 216 -0.40 -18.73 -14.02
CA GLN A 216 0.21 -19.28 -15.24
C GLN A 216 1.53 -20.03 -14.96
N LEU A 217 2.26 -19.65 -13.91
CA LEU A 217 3.41 -20.43 -13.42
C LEU A 217 2.97 -21.75 -12.80
N LEU A 218 1.90 -21.72 -12.00
CA LEU A 218 1.31 -22.92 -11.42
C LEU A 218 0.70 -23.85 -12.47
N GLU A 219 0.15 -23.32 -13.56
CA GLU A 219 -0.33 -24.11 -14.71
C GLU A 219 0.80 -24.83 -15.46
N ALA A 220 2.03 -24.34 -15.38
CA ALA A 220 3.19 -24.96 -16.01
C ALA A 220 3.92 -25.99 -15.11
N ALA A 221 3.53 -26.08 -13.83
CA ALA A 221 4.10 -27.01 -12.87
C ALA A 221 3.67 -28.45 -13.17
N LYS A 222 4.63 -29.39 -13.14
CA LYS A 222 4.37 -30.81 -13.44
C LYS A 222 4.31 -31.68 -12.20
N THR A 223 4.98 -31.25 -11.13
CA THR A 223 5.05 -31.98 -9.87
C THR A 223 4.58 -31.12 -8.71
N MET A 224 4.19 -31.75 -7.60
CA MET A 224 3.88 -31.04 -6.35
C MET A 224 5.10 -30.30 -5.77
N GLU A 225 6.31 -30.78 -6.08
CA GLU A 225 7.56 -30.13 -5.69
C GLU A 225 7.75 -28.80 -6.45
N ASP A 226 7.47 -28.78 -7.77
CA ASP A 226 7.49 -27.56 -8.58
C ASP A 226 6.51 -26.50 -8.04
N VAL A 227 5.32 -26.93 -7.63
CA VAL A 227 4.29 -26.04 -7.05
C VAL A 227 4.77 -25.41 -5.75
N SER A 228 5.41 -26.20 -4.88
CA SER A 228 5.96 -25.71 -3.61
C SER A 228 7.03 -24.64 -3.84
N VAL A 229 7.95 -24.88 -4.79
CA VAL A 229 9.01 -23.93 -5.15
C VAL A 229 8.42 -22.64 -5.73
N ILE A 230 7.44 -22.75 -6.63
CA ILE A 230 6.78 -21.59 -7.24
C ILE A 230 6.02 -20.76 -6.20
N LEU A 231 5.25 -21.41 -5.32
CA LEU A 231 4.50 -20.73 -4.26
C LEU A 231 5.44 -20.03 -3.28
N THR A 232 6.48 -20.72 -2.83
CA THR A 232 7.47 -20.17 -1.88
C THR A 232 8.19 -18.97 -2.47
N GLY A 233 8.61 -19.05 -3.75
CA GLY A 233 9.20 -17.93 -4.47
C GLY A 233 8.26 -16.74 -4.58
N ALA A 234 7.00 -16.96 -4.96
CA ALA A 234 6.01 -15.90 -5.08
C ALA A 234 5.67 -15.24 -3.74
N LEU A 235 5.56 -16.06 -2.67
CA LEU A 235 5.38 -15.61 -1.30
C LEU A 235 6.52 -14.71 -0.83
N LYS A 236 7.77 -15.10 -1.08
CA LYS A 236 8.95 -14.30 -0.77
C LYS A 236 8.92 -12.96 -1.48
N THR A 237 8.70 -12.95 -2.80
CA THR A 237 8.65 -11.71 -3.58
C THR A 237 7.53 -10.78 -3.09
N LYS A 238 6.35 -11.33 -2.78
CA LYS A 238 5.24 -10.54 -2.24
C LYS A 238 5.56 -9.97 -0.85
N LEU A 239 6.14 -10.77 0.05
CA LEU A 239 6.54 -10.32 1.38
C LEU A 239 7.64 -9.26 1.33
N GLN A 240 8.66 -9.42 0.48
CA GLN A 240 9.69 -8.40 0.26
C GLN A 240 9.06 -7.08 -0.20
N ALA A 241 8.13 -7.13 -1.16
CA ALA A 241 7.45 -5.94 -1.65
C ALA A 241 6.58 -5.26 -0.58
N LEU A 242 5.89 -6.03 0.27
CA LEU A 242 5.05 -5.49 1.34
C LEU A 242 5.86 -4.92 2.52
N MET A 243 7.03 -5.49 2.79
CA MET A 243 7.94 -5.04 3.84
C MET A 243 8.98 -4.03 3.36
N PHE A 244 8.90 -3.58 2.10
CA PHE A 244 9.84 -2.66 1.45
C PHE A 244 11.31 -3.14 1.53
N LEU A 245 11.53 -4.45 1.48
CA LEU A 245 12.87 -5.04 1.50
C LEU A 245 13.48 -5.06 0.08
N PRO A 246 14.80 -4.81 -0.06
CA PRO A 246 15.49 -4.94 -1.34
C PRO A 246 15.42 -6.38 -1.87
N GLU A 247 15.39 -6.56 -3.21
CA GLU A 247 15.29 -7.88 -3.87
C GLU A 247 16.42 -8.87 -3.51
N GLY A 248 17.52 -8.38 -2.93
CA GLY A 248 18.67 -9.20 -2.51
C GLY A 248 18.69 -9.62 -1.03
N ASP A 249 17.70 -9.21 -0.22
CA ASP A 249 17.71 -9.51 1.22
C ASP A 249 17.12 -10.91 1.50
N PRO A 250 17.89 -11.87 2.06
CA PRO A 250 17.44 -13.24 2.20
C PRO A 250 16.36 -13.38 3.28
N LEU A 251 15.14 -13.71 2.86
CA LEU A 251 14.07 -14.13 3.79
C LEU A 251 14.25 -15.59 4.17
N SER A 252 14.26 -15.84 5.49
CA SER A 252 14.15 -17.19 6.04
C SER A 252 12.77 -17.77 5.75
N GLU A 253 12.73 -19.00 5.23
CA GLU A 253 11.47 -19.69 4.92
C GLU A 253 10.78 -20.27 6.16
N THR A 254 11.56 -20.50 7.22
CA THR A 254 11.15 -21.24 8.42
C THR A 254 10.91 -20.36 9.64
N THR A 255 11.33 -19.08 9.58
CA THR A 255 11.11 -18.13 10.66
C THR A 255 9.63 -17.71 10.68
N PRO A 256 8.97 -17.67 11.86
CA PRO A 256 7.61 -17.16 11.97
C PRO A 256 7.50 -15.74 11.41
N LEU A 257 6.46 -15.48 10.60
CA LEU A 257 6.28 -14.19 9.94
C LEU A 257 6.19 -13.01 10.92
N VAL A 258 5.59 -13.24 12.09
CA VAL A 258 5.50 -12.23 13.17
C VAL A 258 6.87 -11.80 13.70
N ASP A 259 7.83 -12.73 13.74
CA ASP A 259 9.20 -12.44 14.15
C ASP A 259 9.99 -11.70 13.06
N MET A 260 9.50 -11.75 11.82
CA MET A 260 10.02 -11.01 10.67
C MET A 260 9.39 -9.62 10.52
N GLY A 261 8.54 -9.20 11.45
CA GLY A 261 7.89 -7.89 11.44
C GLY A 261 6.58 -7.83 10.66
N VAL A 262 6.01 -8.99 10.26
CA VAL A 262 4.67 -9.03 9.66
C VAL A 262 3.62 -8.69 10.70
N ASP A 263 2.88 -7.61 10.46
CA ASP A 263 1.79 -7.15 11.31
C ASP A 263 0.41 -7.50 10.73
N SER A 264 -0.65 -7.10 11.45
CA SER A 264 -2.03 -7.35 11.04
C SER A 264 -2.41 -6.73 9.70
N LEU A 265 -1.76 -5.64 9.28
CA LEU A 265 -2.04 -4.98 8.00
C LEU A 265 -1.43 -5.78 6.85
N VAL A 266 -0.16 -6.17 6.98
CA VAL A 266 0.50 -7.06 6.03
C VAL A 266 -0.25 -8.39 5.94
N GLY A 267 -0.73 -8.92 7.07
CA GLY A 267 -1.55 -10.13 7.10
C GLY A 267 -2.87 -10.01 6.32
N VAL A 268 -3.56 -8.87 6.39
CA VAL A 268 -4.78 -8.61 5.60
C VAL A 268 -4.48 -8.50 4.11
N GLU A 269 -3.41 -7.80 3.75
CA GLU A 269 -2.96 -7.64 2.36
C GLU A 269 -2.53 -8.98 1.75
N MET A 270 -1.84 -9.83 2.51
CA MET A 270 -1.48 -11.19 2.14
C MET A 270 -2.71 -12.07 1.90
N ARG A 271 -3.71 -12.02 2.79
CA ARG A 271 -4.99 -12.71 2.60
C ARG A 271 -5.68 -12.27 1.30
N SER A 272 -5.74 -10.96 1.05
CA SER A 272 -6.34 -10.41 -0.18
C SER A 272 -5.61 -10.91 -1.43
N TRP A 273 -4.27 -10.96 -1.37
CA TRP A 273 -3.45 -11.46 -2.45
C TRP A 273 -3.68 -12.96 -2.72
N PHE A 274 -3.75 -13.81 -1.69
CA PHE A 274 -4.08 -15.23 -1.84
C PHE A 274 -5.45 -15.46 -2.51
N LEU A 275 -6.45 -14.66 -2.13
CA LEU A 275 -7.78 -14.72 -2.73
C LEU A 275 -7.77 -14.31 -4.21
N GLN A 276 -7.00 -13.28 -4.58
CA GLN A 276 -6.94 -12.77 -5.95
C GLN A 276 -6.14 -13.67 -6.89
N GLU A 277 -4.95 -14.11 -6.47
CA GLU A 277 -4.04 -14.89 -7.33
C GLU A 277 -4.41 -16.38 -7.36
N LEU A 278 -4.77 -16.95 -6.21
CA LEU A 278 -4.94 -18.40 -6.05
C LEU A 278 -6.38 -18.83 -5.78
N GLY A 279 -7.28 -17.89 -5.46
CA GLY A 279 -8.66 -18.20 -5.05
C GLY A 279 -8.75 -18.89 -3.69
N VAL A 280 -7.69 -18.84 -2.88
CA VAL A 280 -7.61 -19.51 -1.58
C VAL A 280 -7.78 -18.48 -0.46
N ASP A 281 -8.72 -18.73 0.46
CA ASP A 281 -8.88 -17.88 1.64
C ASP A 281 -7.93 -18.35 2.75
N VAL A 282 -6.94 -17.53 3.09
CA VAL A 282 -6.03 -17.78 4.22
C VAL A 282 -6.43 -16.86 5.37
N PRO A 283 -6.92 -17.40 6.52
CA PRO A 283 -7.30 -16.58 7.65
C PRO A 283 -6.12 -15.73 8.16
N VAL A 284 -6.35 -14.45 8.44
CA VAL A 284 -5.32 -13.54 8.97
C VAL A 284 -4.73 -14.07 10.27
N MET A 285 -5.55 -14.68 11.12
CA MET A 285 -5.10 -15.33 12.36
C MET A 285 -4.09 -16.46 12.12
N LYS A 286 -4.14 -17.13 10.96
CA LYS A 286 -3.15 -18.15 10.59
C LYS A 286 -1.82 -17.50 10.19
N ILE A 287 -1.88 -16.38 9.46
CA ILE A 287 -0.70 -15.61 9.05
C ILE A 287 0.01 -15.01 10.27
N LEU A 288 -0.75 -14.47 11.23
CA LEU A 288 -0.23 -13.89 12.47
C LEU A 288 -0.04 -14.93 13.59
N GLY A 289 -0.46 -16.17 13.36
CA GLY A 289 -0.47 -17.24 14.37
C GLY A 289 0.87 -17.95 14.54
N GLY A 290 1.96 -17.35 14.08
CA GLY A 290 3.30 -17.95 14.11
C GLY A 290 3.67 -18.80 12.88
N ALA A 291 2.87 -18.75 11.81
CA ALA A 291 3.19 -19.46 10.57
C ALA A 291 4.45 -18.88 9.91
N SER A 292 5.28 -19.75 9.35
CA SER A 292 6.39 -19.41 8.46
C SER A 292 5.97 -19.36 6.98
N ILE A 293 6.87 -18.96 6.09
CA ILE A 293 6.60 -18.96 4.64
C ILE A 293 6.30 -20.38 4.15
N SER A 294 7.07 -21.38 4.63
CA SER A 294 6.84 -22.78 4.31
C SER A 294 5.47 -23.28 4.79
N ASP A 295 5.07 -22.93 6.03
CA ASP A 295 3.77 -23.36 6.59
C ASP A 295 2.58 -22.76 5.82
N LEU A 296 2.72 -21.52 5.34
CA LEU A 296 1.71 -20.89 4.49
C LEU A 296 1.67 -21.52 3.10
N ALA A 297 2.82 -21.80 2.49
CA ALA A 297 2.88 -22.47 1.19
C ALA A 297 2.21 -23.85 1.25
N GLU A 298 2.53 -24.66 2.27
CA GLU A 298 1.92 -25.97 2.48
C GLU A 298 0.41 -25.87 2.76
N GLY A 299 0.02 -24.92 3.62
CA GLY A 299 -1.39 -24.68 3.93
C GLY A 299 -2.22 -24.23 2.71
N VAL A 300 -1.61 -23.52 1.78
CA VAL A 300 -2.23 -23.12 0.51
C VAL A 300 -2.30 -24.29 -0.46
N MET A 301 -1.24 -25.10 -0.57
CA MET A 301 -1.25 -26.32 -1.39
C MET A 301 -2.40 -27.25 -1.02
N GLN A 302 -2.67 -27.43 0.27
CA GLN A 302 -3.78 -28.25 0.76
C GLN A 302 -5.17 -27.70 0.38
N ASN A 303 -5.30 -26.41 0.07
CA ASN A 303 -6.56 -25.75 -0.24
C ASN A 303 -6.65 -25.20 -1.67
N LEU A 304 -5.71 -25.57 -2.55
CA LEU A 304 -5.78 -25.20 -3.96
C LEU A 304 -7.07 -25.72 -4.61
N PRO A 305 -7.67 -24.95 -5.54
CA PRO A 305 -8.83 -25.40 -6.31
C PRO A 305 -8.60 -26.77 -6.97
N SER A 306 -9.65 -27.61 -6.99
CA SER A 306 -9.63 -28.98 -7.52
C SER A 306 -9.14 -29.07 -8.98
N GLU A 307 -9.34 -28.00 -9.75
CA GLU A 307 -8.91 -27.85 -11.15
C GLU A 307 -7.38 -27.84 -11.31
N ILE A 308 -6.66 -27.31 -10.32
CA ILE A 308 -5.19 -27.26 -10.32
C ILE A 308 -4.64 -28.60 -9.79
N LYS A 309 -5.24 -29.13 -8.72
CA LYS A 309 -4.83 -30.41 -8.12
C LYS A 309 -5.00 -31.61 -9.07
N SER A 310 -6.16 -31.72 -9.72
CA SER A 310 -6.47 -32.84 -10.63
C SER A 310 -5.55 -32.90 -11.86
N ARG A 311 -4.96 -31.78 -12.27
CA ARG A 311 -4.00 -31.74 -13.39
C ARG A 311 -2.59 -32.17 -13.00
N ILE A 312 -2.20 -31.89 -11.77
CA ILE A 312 -0.90 -32.31 -11.22
C ILE A 312 -0.93 -33.80 -10.90
N GLU A 313 -2.06 -34.29 -10.34
CA GLU A 313 -2.26 -35.71 -10.03
C GLU A 313 -2.57 -36.56 -11.29
N GLY A 314 -3.21 -35.97 -12.32
CA GLY A 314 -3.51 -36.65 -13.59
C GLY A 314 -2.35 -36.77 -14.57
N GLY A 315 -1.18 -36.21 -14.24
CA GLY A 315 0.03 -36.28 -15.06
C GLY A 315 0.79 -37.62 -14.97
N ASP A 316 0.43 -38.50 -14.03
CA ASP A 316 1.18 -39.73 -13.73
C ASP A 316 0.51 -41.03 -14.22
N ASP A 317 -0.63 -40.96 -14.93
CA ASP A 317 -1.43 -42.15 -15.30
C ASP A 317 -1.58 -42.38 -16.83
N THR A 318 -0.68 -41.80 -17.65
CA THR A 318 -0.64 -42.10 -19.11
C THR A 318 0.62 -42.85 -19.56
N ALA A 319 1.41 -43.38 -18.61
CA ALA A 319 2.62 -44.14 -18.90
C ALA A 319 2.56 -45.62 -18.48
N LYS A 320 1.37 -46.25 -18.46
CA LYS A 320 1.21 -47.72 -18.40
C LYS A 320 -0.11 -48.14 -19.04
N ASP A 321 -0.17 -48.16 -20.37
CA ASP A 321 -1.00 -49.10 -21.16
C ASP A 321 -0.84 -48.84 -22.67
N THR A 322 0.37 -49.08 -23.17
CA THR A 322 0.61 -49.36 -24.60
C THR A 322 1.69 -50.41 -24.75
N GLU A 323 1.48 -51.58 -24.16
CA GLU A 323 2.29 -52.75 -24.51
C GLU A 323 1.47 -54.04 -24.34
N LYS A 324 0.57 -54.28 -25.31
CA LYS A 324 0.13 -55.61 -25.80
C LYS A 324 -1.07 -55.44 -26.74
N ASP A 325 -0.81 -55.37 -28.04
CA ASP A 325 -1.36 -56.34 -29.01
C ASP A 325 -0.97 -55.91 -30.42
N THR A 326 -0.05 -56.65 -31.05
CA THR A 326 0.07 -56.75 -32.52
C THR A 326 1.02 -57.90 -32.83
N ALA A 327 0.51 -59.13 -32.75
CA ALA A 327 1.10 -60.26 -33.44
C ALA A 327 0.02 -61.30 -33.74
N LYS A 328 -0.59 -61.19 -34.93
CA LYS A 328 -1.17 -62.35 -35.62
C LYS A 328 -1.24 -62.07 -37.11
N GLU A 329 -0.27 -62.66 -37.83
CA GLU A 329 -0.32 -62.92 -39.26
C GLU A 329 -1.57 -63.75 -39.62
N PRO A 330 -2.01 -63.66 -40.89
CA PRO A 330 -2.48 -64.84 -41.57
C PRO A 330 -1.64 -65.13 -42.83
N ALA A 331 -1.37 -66.43 -42.97
CA ALA A 331 -0.64 -67.05 -44.06
C ALA A 331 -1.28 -66.81 -45.43
N GLY A 332 -0.43 -66.56 -46.43
CA GLY A 332 -0.78 -66.65 -47.83
C GLY A 332 -0.76 -68.11 -48.30
N GLU A 333 -1.79 -68.52 -49.02
CA GLU A 333 -1.80 -69.77 -49.77
C GLU A 333 -2.25 -69.45 -51.21
N LEU A 334 -1.38 -69.82 -52.16
CA LEU A 334 -1.61 -69.73 -53.60
C LEU A 334 -2.62 -70.80 -54.05
N VAL A 335 -3.60 -70.41 -54.88
CA VAL A 335 -4.16 -71.32 -55.90
C VAL A 335 -4.39 -70.54 -57.20
N THR A 336 -3.97 -71.18 -58.28
CA THR A 336 -3.82 -70.75 -59.68
C THR A 336 -5.11 -70.74 -60.52
N GLN A 337 -5.26 -69.70 -61.37
CA GLN A 337 -5.70 -69.70 -62.79
C GLN A 337 -7.09 -70.27 -63.21
N PRO A 338 -7.62 -70.05 -64.46
CA PRO A 338 -7.07 -69.34 -65.64
C PRO A 338 -7.99 -68.33 -66.39
N SER A 339 -7.34 -67.56 -67.29
CA SER A 339 -7.75 -67.20 -68.66
C SER A 339 -9.12 -66.56 -68.97
N THR A 340 -9.07 -65.32 -69.48
CA THR A 340 -9.65 -64.96 -70.81
C THR A 340 -9.02 -63.68 -71.38
N ALA A 341 -8.59 -63.79 -72.65
CA ALA A 341 -8.23 -62.77 -73.66
C ALA A 341 -6.95 -61.93 -73.45
#